data_AF-A0A128EVR0-F1
#
_entry.id   AF-A0A128EVR0-F1
#
_cell.length_a   1.000
_cell.length_b   1.000
_cell.length_c   1.000
_cell.angle_alpha   90.00
_cell.angle_beta   90.00
_cell.angle_gamma   90.00
#
_symmetry.space_group_name_H-M   'P 1'
#
loop_
_entity.id
_entity.type
_entity.pdbx_description
1 polymer ?
#
loop_
_entity_poly.entity_id
_entity_poly.type
_entity_poly.pdbx_seq_one_letter_code
_entity_poly.pdbx_strand_id
1 'polypeptide(L)'
;MELSELVPLANTVILVFIFFYQKFKNAVLLDRIGQQERLLSETRGLVEKQATAIDGQAKVVDTALKYTESFSADKLETIIKREVESEFKQKISDIEQNHQQEKEELLLKSSAFSELAEESITYSNEMLERHYKPLMNSVIWYLLSLEIDARNHFIETMKDSEAKKIIIAVIEEVDEKYAGQKVTLTKA
;
A
#
# COMPACT_ATOMS: atom_id res chain seq x y z
N MET A 1 47.74 75.28 -84.34
CA MET A 1 48.33 74.68 -83.12
C MET A 1 49.69 74.16 -83.52
N GLU A 2 50.76 74.74 -83.00
CA GLU A 2 52.12 74.30 -83.36
C GLU A 2 52.37 72.91 -82.81
N LEU A 3 53.13 72.09 -83.54
CA LEU A 3 53.47 70.72 -83.15
C LEU A 3 54.11 70.65 -81.75
N SER A 4 54.73 71.75 -81.30
CA SER A 4 55.36 71.94 -79.98
C SER A 4 54.37 71.92 -78.81
N GLU A 5 53.11 72.34 -79.03
CA GLU A 5 52.06 72.37 -78.00
C GLU A 5 51.24 71.07 -77.95
N LEU A 6 51.26 70.28 -79.04
CA LEU A 6 50.49 69.04 -79.15
C LEU A 6 51.13 67.88 -78.35
N VAL A 7 52.47 67.81 -78.32
CA VAL A 7 53.22 66.76 -77.63
C VAL A 7 53.01 66.78 -76.10
N PRO A 8 53.08 67.93 -75.41
CA PRO A 8 52.77 68.03 -73.99
C PRO A 8 51.32 67.61 -73.68
N LEU A 9 50.35 68.08 -74.49
CA LEU A 9 48.94 67.76 -74.31
C LEU A 9 48.68 66.25 -74.44
N ALA A 10 49.25 65.61 -75.47
CA ALA A 10 49.15 64.17 -75.68
C ALA A 10 49.77 63.39 -74.50
N ASN A 11 50.93 63.81 -74.01
CA ASN A 11 51.55 63.21 -72.83
C ASN A 11 50.68 63.34 -71.58
N THR A 12 50.06 64.51 -71.35
CA THR A 12 49.15 64.70 -70.22
C THR A 12 47.94 63.76 -70.33
N VAL A 13 47.33 63.62 -71.51
CA VAL A 13 46.20 62.70 -71.72
C VAL A 13 46.60 61.24 -71.45
N ILE A 14 47.78 60.82 -71.94
CA ILE A 14 48.31 59.47 -71.69
C ILE A 14 48.55 59.25 -70.19
N LEU A 15 49.17 60.20 -69.50
CA LEU A 15 49.42 60.12 -68.07
C LEU A 15 48.12 60.06 -67.25
N VAL A 16 47.11 60.81 -67.64
CA VAL A 16 45.77 60.76 -67.02
C VAL A 16 45.16 59.37 -67.21
N PHE A 17 45.23 58.79 -68.42
CA PHE A 17 44.76 57.43 -68.68
C PHE A 17 45.50 56.38 -67.84
N ILE A 18 46.82 56.47 -67.77
CA ILE A 18 47.64 55.57 -66.94
C ILE A 18 47.26 55.72 -65.47
N PHE A 19 47.09 56.94 -64.98
CA PHE A 19 46.70 57.21 -63.59
C PHE A 19 45.34 56.61 -63.26
N PHE A 20 44.32 56.83 -64.10
CA PHE A 20 43.00 56.23 -63.89
C PHE A 20 43.05 54.70 -63.97
N TYR A 21 43.76 54.14 -64.95
CA TYR A 21 43.91 52.69 -65.08
C TYR A 21 44.57 52.08 -63.83
N GLN A 22 45.66 52.67 -63.33
CA GLN A 22 46.31 52.22 -62.11
C GLN A 22 45.40 52.40 -60.88
N LYS A 23 44.69 53.52 -60.76
CA LYS A 23 43.75 53.78 -59.66
C LYS A 23 42.62 52.75 -59.63
N PHE A 24 42.00 52.45 -60.78
CA PHE A 24 40.94 51.45 -60.88
C PHE A 24 41.47 50.04 -60.61
N LYS A 25 42.64 49.69 -61.16
CA LYS A 25 43.27 48.38 -60.90
C LYS A 25 43.56 48.19 -59.41
N ASN A 26 44.12 49.21 -58.75
CA ASN A 26 44.41 49.15 -57.32
C ASN A 26 43.13 49.05 -56.48
N ALA A 27 42.06 49.75 -56.87
CA ALA A 27 40.76 49.63 -56.19
C ALA A 27 40.20 48.21 -56.28
N VAL A 28 40.25 47.59 -57.47
CA VAL A 28 39.78 46.20 -57.67
C VAL A 28 40.65 45.19 -56.91
N LEU A 29 41.97 45.41 -56.85
CA LEU A 29 42.88 44.56 -56.08
C LEU A 29 42.60 44.66 -54.58
N LEU A 30 42.39 45.86 -54.05
CA LEU A 30 42.02 46.07 -52.65
C LEU A 30 40.68 45.40 -52.31
N ASP A 31 39.68 45.52 -53.18
CA ASP A 31 38.39 44.85 -52.98
C ASP A 31 38.55 43.32 -52.96
N ARG A 32 39.33 42.74 -53.88
CA ARG A 32 39.63 41.30 -53.86
C ARG A 32 40.38 40.87 -52.60
N ILE A 33 41.34 41.65 -52.14
CA ILE A 33 42.09 41.36 -50.90
C ILE A 33 41.12 41.39 -49.71
N GLY A 34 40.23 42.39 -49.63
CA GLY A 34 39.22 42.46 -48.58
C GLY A 34 38.25 41.28 -48.60
N GLN A 35 37.81 40.84 -49.78
CA GLN A 35 36.98 39.64 -49.92
C GLN A 35 37.73 38.36 -49.48
N GLN A 36 39.01 38.22 -49.84
CA GLN A 36 39.84 37.09 -49.43
C GLN A 36 40.07 37.08 -47.91
N GLU A 37 40.34 38.23 -47.31
CA GLU A 37 40.49 38.36 -45.86
C GLU A 37 39.22 37.96 -45.11
N ARG A 38 38.06 38.39 -45.62
CA ARG A 38 36.76 37.99 -45.07
C ARG A 38 36.54 36.48 -45.16
N LEU A 39 36.79 35.88 -46.32
CA LEU A 39 36.67 34.43 -46.50
C LEU A 39 37.61 33.65 -45.57
N LEU A 40 38.85 34.12 -45.39
CA LEU A 40 39.80 33.53 -44.46
C LEU A 40 39.33 33.63 -43.00
N SER A 41 38.78 34.78 -42.61
CA SER A 41 38.21 35.00 -41.28
C SER A 41 37.02 34.06 -41.00
N GLU A 42 36.08 33.97 -41.95
CA GLU A 42 34.93 33.08 -41.86
C GLU A 42 35.36 31.60 -41.80
N THR A 43 36.33 31.21 -42.63
CA THR A 43 36.89 29.86 -42.65
C THR A 43 37.57 29.52 -41.32
N ARG A 44 38.35 30.45 -40.76
CA ARG A 44 39.01 30.26 -39.46
C ARG A 44 37.97 30.05 -38.35
N GLY A 45 36.91 30.86 -38.32
CA GLY A 45 35.82 30.70 -37.35
C GLY A 45 35.09 29.35 -37.50
N LEU A 46 34.95 28.85 -38.73
CA LEU A 46 34.35 27.55 -38.99
C LEU A 46 35.26 26.40 -38.51
N VAL A 47 36.57 26.50 -38.73
CA VAL A 47 37.57 25.54 -38.23
C VAL A 47 37.58 25.51 -36.70
N GLU A 48 37.53 26.67 -36.03
CA GLU A 48 37.47 26.74 -34.56
C GLU A 48 36.20 26.09 -34.00
N LYS A 49 35.04 26.31 -34.64
CA LYS A 49 33.78 25.65 -34.29
C LYS A 49 33.85 24.15 -34.49
N GLN A 50 34.42 23.68 -35.60
CA GLN A 50 34.61 22.26 -35.86
C GLN A 50 35.56 21.61 -34.83
N ALA A 51 36.65 22.26 -34.48
CA ALA A 51 37.57 21.77 -33.45
C ALA A 51 36.88 21.62 -32.09
N THR A 52 36.03 22.59 -31.72
CA THR A 52 35.25 22.54 -30.47
C THR A 52 34.20 21.42 -30.50
N ALA A 53 33.55 21.21 -31.64
CA ALA A 53 32.60 20.10 -31.81
C ALA A 53 33.29 18.73 -31.69
N ILE A 54 34.48 18.58 -32.27
CA ILE A 54 35.29 17.36 -32.16
C ILE A 54 35.70 17.10 -30.70
N ASP A 55 36.16 18.12 -29.97
CA ASP A 55 36.49 17.98 -28.54
C ASP A 55 35.26 17.59 -27.71
N GLY A 56 34.10 18.18 -28.00
CA GLY A 56 32.83 17.79 -27.39
C GLY A 56 32.47 16.33 -27.65
N GLN A 57 32.61 15.85 -28.89
CA GLN A 57 32.37 14.46 -29.25
C GLN A 57 33.36 13.51 -28.56
N ALA A 58 34.64 13.86 -28.49
CA ALA A 58 35.65 13.06 -27.80
C ALA A 58 35.30 12.86 -26.32
N LYS A 59 34.83 13.91 -25.64
CA LYS A 59 34.36 13.83 -24.23
C LYS A 59 33.14 12.92 -24.06
N VAL A 60 32.18 12.97 -24.99
CA VAL A 60 31.00 12.10 -24.96
C VAL A 60 31.41 10.64 -25.11
N VAL A 61 32.32 10.35 -26.05
CA VAL A 61 32.84 8.99 -26.26
C VAL A 61 33.60 8.48 -25.05
N ASP A 62 34.50 9.29 -24.47
CA ASP A 62 35.26 8.93 -23.26
C ASP A 62 34.32 8.65 -22.07
N THR A 63 33.27 9.47 -21.92
CA THR A 63 32.25 9.26 -20.89
C THR A 63 31.48 7.96 -21.12
N ALA A 64 31.08 7.67 -22.35
CA ALA A 64 30.39 6.42 -22.69
C ALA A 64 31.28 5.19 -22.47
N LEU A 65 32.56 5.26 -22.81
CA LEU A 65 33.54 4.21 -22.55
C LEU A 65 33.70 3.99 -21.04
N LYS A 66 33.87 5.05 -20.24
CA LYS A 66 33.93 4.95 -18.78
C LYS A 66 32.68 4.33 -18.17
N TYR A 67 31.49 4.69 -18.65
CA TYR A 67 30.26 4.03 -18.20
C TYR A 67 30.22 2.55 -18.60
N THR A 68 30.73 2.20 -19.78
CA THR A 68 30.79 0.80 -20.23
C THR A 68 31.81 -0.01 -19.43
N GLU A 69 32.98 0.55 -19.12
CA GLU A 69 34.01 -0.09 -18.28
C GLU A 69 33.58 -0.21 -16.81
N SER A 70 32.84 0.77 -16.29
CA SER A 70 32.33 0.75 -14.92
C SER A 70 31.02 -0.04 -14.75
N PHE A 71 30.40 -0.45 -15.86
CA PHE A 71 29.23 -1.32 -15.89
C PHE A 71 29.65 -2.75 -15.52
N SER A 72 29.50 -3.12 -14.25
CA SER A 72 29.66 -4.50 -13.82
C SER A 72 28.29 -5.15 -13.63
N ALA A 73 28.09 -6.28 -14.32
CA ALA A 73 26.90 -7.10 -14.18
C ALA A 73 26.65 -7.46 -12.69
N ASP A 74 27.72 -7.71 -11.94
CA ASP A 74 27.68 -8.03 -10.51
C ASP A 74 27.06 -6.90 -9.66
N LYS A 75 27.33 -5.62 -9.98
CA LYS A 75 26.72 -4.49 -9.24
C LYS A 75 25.23 -4.40 -9.53
N LEU A 76 24.85 -4.62 -10.79
CA LEU A 76 23.46 -4.63 -11.22
C LEU A 76 22.70 -5.79 -10.57
N GLU A 77 23.28 -6.98 -10.56
CA GLU A 77 22.74 -8.15 -9.87
C GLU A 77 22.61 -7.90 -8.36
N THR A 78 23.60 -7.25 -7.73
CA THR A 78 23.54 -6.89 -6.30
C THR A 78 22.41 -5.90 -6.01
N ILE A 79 22.22 -4.89 -6.86
CA ILE A 79 21.12 -3.92 -6.74
C ILE A 79 19.78 -4.63 -6.89
N ILE A 80 19.63 -5.48 -7.92
CA ILE A 80 18.40 -6.24 -8.16
C ILE A 80 18.11 -7.18 -6.98
N LYS A 81 19.11 -7.91 -6.49
CA LYS A 81 18.96 -8.78 -5.31
C LYS A 81 18.49 -8.00 -4.08
N ARG A 82 19.10 -6.84 -3.82
CA ARG A 82 18.71 -5.98 -2.69
C ARG A 82 17.27 -5.48 -2.83
N GLU A 83 16.87 -5.06 -4.02
CA GLU A 83 15.51 -4.58 -4.28
C GLU A 83 14.48 -5.69 -4.08
N VAL A 84 14.74 -6.86 -4.65
CA VAL A 84 13.88 -8.05 -4.50
C VAL A 84 13.79 -8.47 -3.03
N GLU A 85 14.91 -8.52 -2.30
CA GLU A 85 14.91 -8.82 -0.87
C GLU A 85 14.12 -7.81 -0.05
N SER A 86 14.20 -6.52 -0.41
CA SER A 86 13.45 -5.45 0.25
C SER A 86 11.95 -5.60 0.00
N GLU A 87 11.53 -5.82 -1.25
CA GLU A 87 10.13 -6.07 -1.59
C GLU A 87 9.56 -7.30 -0.89
N PHE A 88 10.34 -8.39 -0.82
CA PHE A 88 9.91 -9.61 -0.12
C PHE A 88 9.75 -9.37 1.38
N LYS A 89 10.70 -8.67 2.02
CA LYS A 89 10.58 -8.31 3.44
C LYS A 89 9.35 -7.46 3.72
N GLN A 90 9.07 -6.50 2.84
CA GLN A 90 7.90 -5.64 2.97
C GLN A 90 6.60 -6.45 2.86
N LYS A 91 6.49 -7.34 1.86
CA LYS A 91 5.32 -8.23 1.73
C LYS A 91 5.12 -9.14 2.93
N ILE A 92 6.19 -9.70 3.49
CA ILE A 92 6.10 -10.52 4.71
C ILE A 92 5.57 -9.68 5.86
N SER A 93 6.11 -8.48 6.06
CA SER A 93 5.66 -7.55 7.11
C SER A 93 4.17 -7.20 6.96
N ASP A 94 3.71 -6.93 5.74
CA ASP A 94 2.30 -6.60 5.48
C ASP A 94 1.37 -7.80 5.78
N ILE A 95 1.80 -9.01 5.43
CA ILE A 95 1.06 -10.25 5.74
C ILE A 95 0.99 -10.45 7.25
N GLU A 96 2.12 -10.33 7.96
CA GLU A 96 2.17 -10.48 9.42
C GLU A 96 1.27 -9.46 10.12
N GLN A 97 1.28 -8.21 9.66
CA GLN A 97 0.43 -7.15 10.22
C GLN A 97 -1.06 -7.46 10.00
N ASN A 98 -1.45 -7.85 8.79
CA ASN A 98 -2.85 -8.20 8.49
C ASN A 98 -3.32 -9.40 9.33
N HIS A 99 -2.46 -10.41 9.46
CA HIS A 99 -2.78 -11.62 10.21
C HIS A 99 -2.88 -11.35 11.73
N GLN A 100 -2.08 -10.40 12.24
CA GLN A 100 -2.15 -9.95 13.62
C GLN A 100 -3.45 -9.15 13.88
N GLN A 101 -3.84 -8.26 12.96
CA GLN A 101 -5.10 -7.52 13.05
C GLN A 101 -6.32 -8.45 13.03
N GLU A 102 -6.33 -9.44 12.13
CA GLU A 102 -7.41 -10.43 12.05
C GLU A 102 -7.50 -11.27 13.34
N LYS A 103 -6.35 -11.66 13.90
CA LYS A 103 -6.30 -12.37 15.18
C LYS A 103 -6.87 -11.53 16.34
N GLU A 104 -6.54 -10.25 16.40
CA GLU A 104 -7.08 -9.33 17.43
C GLU A 104 -8.58 -9.15 17.27
N GLU A 105 -9.08 -9.01 16.05
CA GLU A 105 -10.52 -8.91 15.77
C GLU A 105 -11.27 -10.19 16.17
N LEU A 106 -10.70 -11.36 15.88
CA LEU A 106 -11.26 -12.65 16.28
C LEU A 106 -11.26 -12.83 17.81
N LEU A 107 -10.20 -12.40 18.50
CA LEU A 107 -10.14 -12.43 19.96
C LEU A 107 -11.21 -11.54 20.59
N LEU A 108 -11.40 -10.32 20.07
CA LEU A 108 -12.46 -9.40 20.52
C LEU A 108 -13.86 -9.97 20.29
N LYS A 109 -14.10 -10.58 19.13
CA LYS A 109 -15.38 -11.28 18.88
C LYS A 109 -15.58 -12.44 19.84
N SER A 110 -14.54 -13.24 20.07
CA SER A 110 -14.58 -14.39 20.99
C SER A 110 -14.86 -13.96 22.43
N SER A 111 -14.21 -12.90 22.93
CA SER A 111 -14.48 -12.38 24.27
C SER A 111 -15.91 -11.89 24.42
N ALA A 112 -16.44 -11.17 23.43
CA ALA A 112 -17.84 -10.73 23.44
C ALA A 112 -18.83 -11.91 23.45
N PHE A 113 -18.55 -13.00 22.71
CA PHE A 113 -19.35 -14.23 22.77
C PHE A 113 -19.27 -14.91 24.13
N SER A 114 -18.09 -14.92 24.77
CA SER A 114 -17.91 -15.51 26.10
C SER A 114 -18.71 -14.75 27.16
N GLU A 115 -18.68 -13.41 27.14
CA GLU A 115 -19.45 -12.57 28.07
C GLU A 115 -20.95 -12.80 27.88
N LEU A 116 -21.44 -12.86 26.65
CA LEU A 116 -22.85 -13.12 26.35
C LEU A 116 -23.29 -14.52 26.78
N ALA A 117 -22.41 -15.51 26.68
CA ALA A 117 -22.68 -16.87 27.18
C ALA A 117 -22.78 -16.89 28.71
N GLU A 118 -21.89 -16.18 29.41
CA GLU A 118 -21.92 -16.08 30.88
C GLU A 118 -23.18 -15.35 31.37
N GLU A 119 -23.57 -14.26 30.70
CA GLU A 119 -24.81 -13.53 30.98
C GLU A 119 -26.04 -14.42 30.76
N SER A 120 -26.07 -15.19 29.67
CA SER A 120 -27.15 -16.14 29.37
C SER A 120 -27.26 -17.25 30.42
N ILE A 121 -26.14 -17.78 30.91
CA ILE A 121 -26.13 -18.80 31.98
C ILE A 121 -26.65 -18.20 33.27
N THR A 122 -26.20 -17.00 33.62
CA THR A 122 -26.62 -16.29 34.83
C THR A 122 -28.13 -16.02 34.81
N TYR A 123 -28.65 -15.48 33.71
CA TYR A 123 -30.08 -15.25 33.53
C TYR A 123 -30.90 -16.54 33.59
N SER A 124 -30.41 -17.62 32.98
CA SER A 124 -31.07 -18.92 33.02
C SER A 124 -31.15 -19.47 34.45
N ASN A 125 -30.07 -19.35 35.22
CA ASN A 125 -30.03 -19.74 36.62
C ASN A 125 -31.00 -18.90 37.45
N GLU A 126 -31.00 -17.57 37.29
CA GLU A 126 -31.95 -16.70 38.00
C GLU A 126 -33.42 -17.05 37.71
N MET A 127 -33.75 -17.34 36.45
CA MET A 127 -35.10 -17.77 36.07
C MET A 127 -35.48 -19.12 36.70
N LEU A 128 -34.53 -20.07 36.72
CA LEU A 128 -34.72 -21.34 37.41
C LEU A 128 -34.96 -21.13 38.91
N GLU A 129 -34.21 -20.25 39.56
CA GLU A 129 -34.33 -20.02 41.00
C GLU A 129 -35.59 -19.25 41.39
N ARG A 130 -35.96 -18.21 40.64
CA ARG A 130 -37.10 -17.34 40.99
C ARG A 130 -38.45 -17.92 40.60
N HIS A 131 -38.52 -18.65 39.50
CA HIS A 131 -39.80 -19.10 38.96
C HIS A 131 -39.95 -20.61 39.00
N TYR A 132 -38.95 -21.36 38.54
CA TYR A 132 -39.07 -22.81 38.42
C TYR A 132 -39.01 -23.52 39.77
N LYS A 133 -38.04 -23.18 40.64
CA LYS A 133 -37.92 -23.79 41.98
C LYS A 133 -39.18 -23.60 42.84
N PRO A 134 -39.75 -22.40 42.99
CA PRO A 134 -40.96 -22.22 43.81
C PRO A 134 -42.18 -22.92 43.21
N LEU A 135 -42.33 -22.92 41.88
CA LEU A 135 -43.40 -23.65 41.20
C LEU A 135 -43.29 -25.16 41.45
N MET A 136 -42.10 -25.73 41.23
CA MET A 136 -41.84 -27.15 41.46
C MET A 136 -42.06 -27.54 42.93
N ASN A 137 -41.57 -26.73 43.87
CA ASN A 137 -41.82 -26.96 45.29
C ASN A 137 -43.32 -26.92 45.61
N SER A 138 -44.07 -25.98 45.02
CA SER A 138 -45.53 -25.89 45.22
C SER A 138 -46.25 -27.11 44.66
N VAL A 139 -45.84 -27.61 43.50
CA VAL A 139 -46.38 -28.85 42.90
C VAL A 139 -46.07 -30.05 43.78
N ILE A 140 -44.84 -30.18 44.28
CA ILE A 140 -44.45 -31.27 45.18
C ILE A 140 -45.26 -31.21 46.48
N TRP A 141 -45.39 -30.04 47.10
CA TRP A 141 -46.23 -29.86 48.30
C TRP A 141 -47.69 -30.21 48.06
N TYR A 142 -48.25 -29.78 46.93
CA TYR A 142 -49.61 -30.15 46.55
C TYR A 142 -49.75 -31.67 46.41
N LEU A 143 -48.81 -32.34 45.73
CA LEU A 143 -48.81 -33.80 45.59
C LEU A 143 -48.70 -34.52 46.93
N LEU A 144 -47.86 -34.05 47.85
CA LEU A 144 -47.75 -34.61 49.20
C LEU A 144 -49.01 -34.40 50.06
N SER A 145 -49.87 -33.43 49.71
CA SER A 145 -51.13 -33.19 50.41
C SER A 145 -52.30 -34.09 49.94
N LEU A 146 -52.12 -34.78 48.80
CA LEU A 146 -53.12 -35.71 48.27
C LEU A 146 -53.04 -37.07 48.97
N GLU A 147 -54.15 -37.81 48.98
CA GLU A 147 -54.15 -39.21 49.41
C GLU A 147 -53.26 -40.07 48.48
N ILE A 148 -52.66 -41.12 49.04
CA ILE A 148 -51.65 -41.95 48.38
C ILE A 148 -52.15 -42.47 47.02
N ASP A 149 -53.39 -42.94 46.94
CA ASP A 149 -53.99 -43.47 45.70
C ASP A 149 -54.17 -42.37 44.63
N ALA A 150 -54.56 -41.17 45.03
CA ALA A 150 -54.74 -40.03 44.12
C ALA A 150 -53.39 -39.49 43.62
N ARG A 151 -52.37 -39.47 44.48
CA ARG A 151 -50.99 -39.10 44.15
C ARG A 151 -50.38 -40.08 43.14
N ASN A 152 -50.54 -41.38 43.36
CA ASN A 152 -50.04 -42.43 42.46
C ASN A 152 -50.73 -42.35 41.09
N HIS A 153 -52.05 -42.15 41.08
CA HIS A 153 -52.79 -41.94 39.83
C HIS A 153 -52.29 -40.71 39.06
N PHE A 154 -52.04 -39.59 39.75
CA PHE A 154 -51.48 -38.39 39.13
C PHE A 154 -50.12 -38.67 38.51
N ILE A 155 -49.20 -39.30 39.24
CA ILE A 155 -47.85 -39.64 38.75
C ILE A 155 -47.93 -40.57 37.54
N GLU A 156 -48.81 -41.57 37.55
CA GLU A 156 -49.01 -42.49 36.43
C GLU A 156 -49.48 -41.77 35.16
N THR A 157 -50.36 -40.78 35.28
CA THR A 157 -50.85 -39.99 34.13
C THR A 157 -49.82 -39.01 33.55
N MET A 158 -48.74 -38.72 34.26
CA MET A 158 -47.66 -37.85 33.74
C MET A 158 -46.86 -38.58 32.64
N LYS A 159 -46.56 -37.84 31.57
CA LYS A 159 -45.63 -38.29 30.51
C LYS A 159 -44.26 -38.62 31.11
N ASP A 160 -43.64 -39.69 30.61
CA ASP A 160 -42.29 -40.07 31.00
C ASP A 160 -41.30 -38.97 30.58
N SER A 161 -40.81 -38.25 31.58
CA SER A 161 -39.98 -37.06 31.44
C SER A 161 -39.04 -36.95 32.63
N GLU A 162 -37.93 -36.25 32.47
CA GLU A 162 -36.98 -36.02 33.57
C GLU A 162 -37.63 -35.33 34.77
N ALA A 163 -38.61 -34.45 34.54
CA ALA A 163 -39.40 -33.82 35.60
C ALA A 163 -40.18 -34.85 36.43
N LYS A 164 -40.77 -35.88 35.79
CA LYS A 164 -41.48 -36.97 36.49
C LYS A 164 -40.53 -37.75 37.40
N LYS A 165 -39.32 -38.07 36.92
CA LYS A 165 -38.29 -38.78 37.70
C LYS A 165 -37.88 -37.99 38.95
N ILE A 166 -37.67 -36.69 38.81
CA ILE A 166 -37.32 -35.80 39.94
C ILE A 166 -38.47 -35.76 40.96
N ILE A 167 -39.72 -35.62 40.51
CA ILE A 167 -40.88 -35.61 41.40
C ILE A 167 -41.01 -36.93 42.17
N ILE A 168 -40.86 -38.08 41.48
CA ILE A 168 -40.90 -39.40 42.11
C ILE A 168 -39.79 -39.52 43.16
N ALA A 169 -38.54 -39.20 42.80
CA ALA A 169 -37.41 -39.31 43.71
C ALA A 169 -37.58 -38.45 44.98
N VAL A 170 -38.12 -37.22 44.84
CA VAL A 170 -38.37 -36.35 46.00
C VAL A 170 -39.51 -36.89 46.86
N ILE A 171 -40.58 -37.42 46.26
CA ILE A 171 -41.70 -38.02 47.01
C ILE A 171 -41.24 -39.29 47.74
N GLU A 172 -40.45 -40.15 47.09
CA GLU A 172 -39.87 -41.35 47.70
C GLU A 172 -38.95 -41.00 48.87
N GLU A 173 -38.06 -40.01 48.72
CA GLU A 173 -37.17 -39.57 49.81
C GLU A 173 -37.97 -39.04 51.02
N VAL A 174 -39.04 -38.28 50.77
CA VAL A 174 -39.91 -37.76 51.83
C VAL A 174 -40.70 -38.89 52.49
N ASP A 175 -41.29 -39.80 51.72
CA ASP A 175 -42.02 -40.94 52.26
C ASP A 175 -41.09 -41.87 53.07
N GLU A 176 -39.83 -42.07 52.66
CA GLU A 176 -38.82 -42.82 53.42
C GLU A 176 -38.41 -42.11 54.72
N LYS A 177 -38.18 -40.79 54.69
CA LYS A 177 -37.79 -40.01 55.89
C LYS A 177 -38.90 -39.89 56.92
N TYR A 178 -40.16 -39.86 56.48
CA TYR A 178 -41.32 -39.65 57.34
C TYR A 178 -42.18 -40.92 57.56
N ALA A 179 -41.69 -42.08 57.12
CA ALA A 179 -42.28 -43.39 57.40
C ALA A 179 -42.37 -43.66 58.92
N GLY A 180 -43.48 -43.25 59.53
CA GLY A 180 -43.78 -43.45 60.95
C GLY A 180 -44.29 -42.23 61.71
N GLN A 181 -44.32 -41.02 61.13
CA GLN A 181 -44.92 -39.84 61.74
C GLN A 181 -46.08 -39.33 60.90
N LYS A 182 -47.29 -39.23 61.49
CA LYS A 182 -48.40 -38.48 60.87
C LYS A 182 -47.96 -37.02 60.71
N VAL A 183 -47.57 -36.63 59.51
CA VAL A 183 -47.32 -35.24 59.15
C VAL A 183 -48.65 -34.50 59.32
N THR A 184 -48.80 -33.79 60.43
CA THR A 184 -49.95 -32.93 60.67
C THR A 184 -49.64 -31.62 59.96
N LEU A 185 -50.21 -31.42 58.77
CA LEU A 185 -50.10 -30.16 58.04
C LEU A 185 -50.88 -29.08 58.79
N THR A 186 -50.20 -28.29 59.61
CA THR A 186 -50.77 -27.08 60.21
C THR A 186 -50.81 -26.00 59.14
N LYS A 187 -52.01 -25.54 58.76
CA LYS A 187 -52.20 -24.37 57.90
C LYS A 187 -51.58 -23.13 58.56
N ALA A 188 -50.74 -22.41 57.83
CA ALA A 188 -50.45 -21.00 58.05
C ALA A 188 -51.22 -20.18 57.02
#